data_AF-A0A947MY85-F1
#
_entry.id   AF-A0A947MY85-F1
#
_cell.length_a   1.000
_cell.length_b   1.000
_cell.length_c   1.000
_cell.angle_alpha   90.00
_cell.angle_beta   90.00
_cell.angle_gamma   90.00
#
_symmetry.space_group_name_H-M   'P 1'
#
loop_
_entity.id
_entity.type
_entity.pdbx_description
1 polymer ?
#
loop_
_entity_poly.entity_id
_entity_poly.type
_entity_poly.pdbx_seq_one_letter_code
_entity_poly.pdbx_strand_id
1 'polypeptide(L)'
;MSEAHFPTNLQLHEQSAREIDMVGKEHIWVPDTAEDEHWNRLSIKANTEEIDLEKAKAMALRIERYREVKRNLLQKALRRVDPDAIDAPIGENGSNVSVKRTERPRDALLVWAKEAGVDLTPEEIDSLFPEHEGAEQYDGAWVVQDIKLQNELISEQKEPSKGDEPLVTNILTNANPEDLLPQTEQEISLQKRIEEEEASFLAFGEMLLPRIAQIDKTSPQNQAMKDVMSRPFQMMEQNLNNPCRNAEVVRRISGDSYPKFVNLMQSQGGHCAFGYGNFPEHLQHMGVLAFAPLHRTIMLPENMIYGPNIFHEFIKYHELIHILNAARFRSQMDIKEYLSFYICDNSSAPEQRNVLEDELWAYGVQLEAFNLLLGGQIQKNAQQGKMMDVASVLKCLNIPQQLQLPVQLLLYFGVQFYAEPRQEGQFPPAYKKAVLNTLLHDGYTPYSIESGKFERMSTSYINQLQTL
;
A
#
# COMPACT_ATOMS: atom_id res chain seq x y z
N MET A 1 -34.68 -4.33 3.65
CA MET A 1 -33.76 -4.60 4.76
C MET A 1 -33.91 -3.44 5.72
N SER A 2 -34.14 -3.68 7.01
CA SER A 2 -34.32 -2.60 7.98
C SER A 2 -33.01 -1.83 8.12
N GLU A 3 -33.07 -0.51 7.94
CA GLU A 3 -31.98 0.37 8.31
C GLU A 3 -31.75 0.24 9.82
N ALA A 4 -30.52 -0.11 10.22
CA ALA A 4 -30.15 -0.22 11.62
C ALA A 4 -29.97 1.20 12.18
N HIS A 5 -30.94 1.63 12.98
CA HIS A 5 -30.96 2.93 13.67
C HIS A 5 -30.69 2.73 15.16
N PHE A 6 -29.95 3.65 15.78
CA PHE A 6 -29.78 3.69 17.22
C PHE A 6 -31.12 3.96 17.90
N PRO A 7 -31.43 3.28 19.02
CA PRO A 7 -32.67 3.53 19.76
C PRO A 7 -32.81 5.01 20.12
N THR A 8 -34.03 5.54 19.96
CA THR A 8 -34.32 6.96 20.24
C THR A 8 -34.27 7.30 21.73
N ASN A 9 -34.37 6.30 22.61
CA ASN A 9 -34.21 6.44 24.05
C ASN A 9 -32.74 6.45 24.50
N LEU A 10 -31.78 6.22 23.60
CA LEU A 10 -30.36 6.29 23.91
C LEU A 10 -29.91 7.76 23.94
N GLN A 11 -29.69 8.29 25.15
CA GLN A 11 -29.15 9.63 25.35
C GLN A 11 -27.65 9.62 25.10
N LEU A 12 -27.21 10.51 24.21
CA LEU A 12 -25.79 10.67 23.87
C LEU A 12 -25.16 11.75 24.73
N HIS A 13 -23.85 11.66 24.92
CA HIS A 13 -23.08 12.76 25.49
C HIS A 13 -23.38 14.04 24.69
N GLU A 14 -23.50 15.19 25.35
CA GLU A 14 -23.99 16.45 24.74
C GLU A 14 -23.18 16.89 23.51
N GLN A 15 -21.91 16.51 23.48
CA GLN A 15 -20.99 16.78 22.37
C GLN A 15 -21.02 15.69 21.29
N SER A 16 -21.81 14.63 21.40
CA SER A 16 -21.85 13.56 20.39
C SER A 16 -22.61 13.99 19.14
N ALA A 17 -22.26 13.44 17.98
CA ALA A 17 -22.95 13.72 16.73
C ALA A 17 -23.46 12.43 16.08
N ARG A 18 -24.72 12.42 15.63
CA ARG A 18 -25.27 11.34 14.80
C ARG A 18 -24.99 11.63 13.33
N GLU A 19 -24.52 10.64 12.59
CA GLU A 19 -24.31 10.69 11.14
C GLU A 19 -25.02 9.50 10.51
N ILE A 20 -25.74 9.72 9.41
CA ILE A 20 -26.25 8.64 8.57
C ILE A 20 -25.36 8.60 7.32
N ASP A 21 -24.72 7.47 7.07
CA ASP A 21 -23.83 7.34 5.91
C ASP A 21 -24.60 7.19 4.58
N MET A 22 -23.86 7.16 3.47
CA MET A 22 -24.45 7.06 2.13
C MET A 22 -25.22 5.76 1.86
N VAL A 23 -25.11 4.76 2.75
CA VAL A 23 -25.85 3.49 2.66
C VAL A 23 -26.97 3.39 3.71
N GLY A 24 -27.31 4.51 4.36
CA GLY A 24 -28.44 4.60 5.29
C GLY A 24 -28.16 4.04 6.68
N LYS A 25 -26.89 3.77 7.04
CA LYS A 25 -26.54 3.29 8.39
C LYS A 25 -26.27 4.46 9.32
N GLU A 26 -26.83 4.40 10.52
CA GLU A 26 -26.58 5.40 11.55
C GLU A 26 -25.26 5.11 12.29
N HIS A 27 -24.51 6.17 12.54
CA HIS A 27 -23.24 6.22 13.26
C HIS A 27 -23.33 7.27 14.35
N ILE A 28 -22.68 7.03 15.48
CA ILE A 28 -22.52 8.03 16.55
C ILE A 28 -21.05 8.35 16.69
N TRP A 29 -20.73 9.64 16.67
CA TRP A 29 -19.41 10.14 17.01
C TRP A 29 -19.38 10.57 18.47
N VAL A 30 -18.48 10.00 19.26
CA VAL A 30 -18.31 10.30 20.69
C VAL A 30 -16.92 10.88 20.92
N PRO A 31 -16.78 12.03 21.61
CA PRO A 31 -15.47 12.56 21.97
C PRO A 31 -14.77 11.64 22.99
N ASP A 32 -13.45 11.45 22.86
CA ASP A 32 -12.66 10.58 23.76
C ASP A 32 -12.68 11.12 25.22
N THR A 33 -12.75 12.46 25.40
CA THR A 33 -13.00 13.17 26.67
C THR A 33 -13.64 14.55 26.41
N ALA A 34 -14.20 15.20 27.43
CA ALA A 34 -14.83 16.53 27.33
C ALA A 34 -13.87 17.68 26.90
N GLU A 35 -12.56 17.44 26.92
CA GLU A 35 -11.52 18.42 26.56
C GLU A 35 -10.74 18.05 25.26
N ASP A 36 -11.05 16.92 24.60
CA ASP A 36 -10.31 16.41 23.43
C ASP A 36 -10.92 16.77 22.06
N GLU A 37 -10.06 17.04 21.06
CA GLU A 37 -10.43 17.26 19.65
C GLU A 37 -10.60 15.94 18.84
N HIS A 38 -10.65 14.79 19.52
CA HIS A 38 -10.69 13.46 18.89
C HIS A 38 -12.03 12.77 19.09
N TRP A 39 -12.60 12.31 17.98
CA TRP A 39 -13.92 11.68 17.93
C TRP A 39 -13.79 10.21 17.53
N ASN A 40 -14.41 9.33 18.29
CA ASN A 40 -14.57 7.92 17.98
C ASN A 40 -15.91 7.72 17.26
N ARG A 41 -15.91 7.07 16.09
CA ARG A 41 -17.16 6.63 15.45
C ARG A 41 -17.60 5.30 16.06
N LEU A 42 -18.87 5.19 16.39
CA LEU A 42 -19.55 3.98 16.81
C LEU A 42 -20.59 3.65 15.72
N SER A 43 -20.68 2.39 15.31
CA SER A 43 -21.63 1.95 14.28
C SER A 43 -22.49 0.80 14.78
N ILE A 44 -23.74 0.72 14.32
CA ILE A 44 -24.56 -0.49 14.50
C ILE A 44 -24.36 -1.38 13.28
N LYS A 45 -23.83 -2.59 13.46
CA LYS A 45 -23.88 -3.60 12.40
C LYS A 45 -25.31 -4.14 12.27
N ALA A 46 -25.80 -4.24 11.04
CA ALA A 46 -27.18 -4.63 10.69
C ALA A 46 -27.63 -6.05 11.13
N ASN A 47 -26.79 -6.78 11.87
CA ASN A 47 -27.09 -8.11 12.44
C ASN A 47 -27.14 -8.05 13.98
N THR A 48 -27.45 -6.90 14.58
CA THR A 48 -27.90 -6.81 15.96
C THR A 48 -29.23 -7.54 16.08
N GLU A 49 -29.18 -8.80 16.52
CA GLU A 49 -30.40 -9.55 16.80
C GLU A 49 -31.08 -8.96 18.03
N GLU A 50 -32.36 -8.61 17.91
CA GLU A 50 -33.20 -8.29 19.06
C GLU A 50 -33.49 -9.61 19.76
N ILE A 51 -32.97 -9.78 20.99
CA ILE A 51 -33.12 -11.04 21.71
C ILE A 51 -34.24 -10.88 22.72
N ASP A 52 -35.26 -11.73 22.60
CA ASP A 52 -36.40 -11.77 23.52
C ASP A 52 -36.03 -12.62 24.74
N LEU A 53 -35.72 -11.96 25.85
CA LEU A 53 -35.67 -12.59 27.16
C LEU A 53 -37.09 -12.47 27.71
N GLU A 54 -37.67 -13.52 28.30
CA GLU A 54 -39.09 -13.57 28.73
C GLU A 54 -39.60 -12.34 29.56
N LYS A 55 -38.69 -11.49 30.06
CA LYS A 55 -38.96 -10.26 30.84
C LYS A 55 -38.53 -8.95 30.15
N ALA A 56 -37.71 -8.99 29.09
CA ALA A 56 -37.18 -7.81 28.40
C ALA A 56 -36.59 -8.14 27.02
N LYS A 57 -36.59 -7.17 26.11
CA LYS A 57 -35.86 -7.26 24.85
C LYS A 57 -34.44 -6.73 25.03
N ALA A 58 -33.41 -7.49 24.67
CA ALA A 58 -32.02 -7.06 24.74
C ALA A 58 -31.47 -6.66 23.35
N MET A 59 -30.49 -5.75 23.33
CA MET A 59 -29.77 -5.35 22.11
C MET A 59 -28.25 -5.40 22.35
N ALA A 60 -27.51 -5.99 21.41
CA ALA A 60 -26.05 -6.18 21.51
C ALA A 60 -25.27 -5.32 20.50
N LEU A 61 -24.74 -4.16 20.92
CA LEU A 61 -23.96 -3.31 20.04
C LEU A 61 -22.51 -3.78 19.91
N ARG A 62 -22.02 -3.90 18.67
CA ARG A 62 -20.60 -4.05 18.37
C ARG A 62 -19.95 -2.67 18.26
N ILE A 63 -18.90 -2.43 19.05
CA ILE A 63 -18.10 -1.20 18.94
C ILE A 63 -16.94 -1.42 17.98
N GLU A 64 -16.90 -0.69 16.86
CA GLU A 64 -15.74 -0.61 15.97
C GLU A 64 -15.08 0.76 16.11
N ARG A 65 -13.77 0.82 16.39
CA ARG A 65 -13.08 2.10 16.57
C ARG A 65 -12.68 2.70 15.22
N TYR A 66 -13.23 3.85 14.88
CA TYR A 66 -12.77 4.67 13.75
C TYR A 66 -12.23 6.02 14.25
N ARG A 67 -11.04 6.42 13.77
CA ARG A 67 -10.36 7.66 14.20
C ARG A 67 -10.27 8.62 13.02
N GLU A 68 -11.08 9.67 13.02
CA GLU A 68 -10.93 10.76 12.04
C GLU A 68 -9.94 11.81 12.57
N VAL A 69 -8.86 12.05 11.84
CA VAL A 69 -7.80 12.99 12.24
C VAL A 69 -7.88 14.23 11.36
N LYS A 70 -8.46 15.33 11.84
CA LYS A 70 -8.20 16.65 11.26
C LYS A 70 -6.89 17.17 11.82
N ARG A 71 -5.90 17.48 10.96
CA ARG A 71 -4.65 18.10 11.40
C ARG A 71 -4.06 19.11 10.44
N ASN A 72 -3.46 20.13 11.04
CA ASN A 72 -2.41 20.99 10.52
C ASN A 72 -1.72 21.70 11.71
N LEU A 73 -0.46 22.13 11.68
CA LEU A 73 0.62 21.82 10.72
C LEU A 73 2.01 21.70 11.40
N LEU A 74 2.42 22.55 12.34
CA LEU A 74 3.77 22.47 12.94
C LEU A 74 3.77 22.05 14.41
N GLN A 75 2.58 21.83 14.93
CA GLN A 75 2.27 21.66 16.32
C GLN A 75 1.04 20.75 16.40
N LYS A 76 0.79 20.04 17.47
CA LYS A 76 1.31 20.29 18.81
C LYS A 76 2.38 19.26 19.13
N ALA A 77 3.53 19.49 18.52
CA ALA A 77 4.74 18.67 18.44
C ALA A 77 5.47 18.45 19.78
N LEU A 78 4.87 18.75 20.92
CA LEU A 78 5.51 18.59 22.23
C LEU A 78 4.46 18.32 23.32
N ARG A 79 4.05 17.07 23.50
CA ARG A 79 3.76 16.49 24.82
C ARG A 79 3.63 14.97 24.76
N ARG A 80 4.39 14.31 25.64
CA ARG A 80 4.14 12.94 26.11
C ARG A 80 2.91 12.98 27.03
N VAL A 81 2.04 11.99 26.90
CA VAL A 81 1.21 11.51 28.02
C VAL A 81 1.13 9.97 27.91
N ASP A 82 1.33 9.34 29.07
CA ASP A 82 1.19 7.91 29.36
C ASP A 82 -0.29 7.45 29.26
N PRO A 83 -0.62 6.15 29.39
CA PRO A 83 -1.91 5.60 28.97
C PRO A 83 -2.99 5.92 29.99
N ASP A 84 -4.19 6.27 29.54
CA ASP A 84 -5.41 6.06 30.33
C ASP A 84 -6.65 5.90 29.42
N ALA A 85 -7.71 5.40 30.07
CA ALA A 85 -8.92 4.74 29.58
C ALA A 85 -9.83 5.53 28.62
N ILE A 86 -10.77 4.83 27.99
CA ILE A 86 -11.80 5.39 27.08
C ILE A 86 -13.14 5.37 27.82
N ASP A 87 -13.86 6.49 27.85
CA ASP A 87 -15.21 6.54 28.41
C ASP A 87 -16.25 6.27 27.31
N ALA A 88 -17.18 5.34 27.55
CA ALA A 88 -18.33 5.08 26.67
C ALA A 88 -19.65 5.31 27.45
N PRO A 89 -20.64 6.03 26.88
CA PRO A 89 -21.88 6.32 27.58
C PRO A 89 -22.87 5.15 27.51
N ILE A 90 -23.47 4.74 28.64
CA ILE A 90 -24.64 3.85 28.66
C ILE A 90 -25.58 4.17 29.83
N GLY A 91 -26.89 4.15 29.57
CA GLY A 91 -27.94 4.01 30.59
C GLY A 91 -28.57 5.31 31.11
N GLU A 92 -29.81 5.21 31.61
CA GLU A 92 -30.70 6.33 32.01
C GLU A 92 -30.12 7.29 33.08
N ASN A 93 -29.02 6.94 33.74
CA ASN A 93 -28.44 7.74 34.82
C ASN A 93 -27.17 8.53 34.41
N GLY A 94 -26.67 8.38 33.18
CA GLY A 94 -25.60 9.23 32.64
C GLY A 94 -24.21 9.09 33.27
N SER A 95 -23.90 7.96 33.90
CA SER A 95 -22.55 7.67 34.41
C SER A 95 -21.56 7.34 33.28
N ASN A 96 -20.31 7.85 33.36
CA ASN A 96 -19.22 7.47 32.46
C ASN A 96 -18.56 6.17 32.95
N VAL A 97 -18.41 5.16 32.08
CA VAL A 97 -17.65 3.94 32.37
C VAL A 97 -16.32 3.96 31.64
N SER A 98 -15.23 3.81 32.39
CA SER A 98 -13.87 3.78 31.86
C SER A 98 -13.45 2.38 31.42
N VAL A 99 -13.28 2.19 30.11
CA VAL A 99 -12.80 0.93 29.52
C VAL A 99 -11.27 0.90 29.59
N LYS A 100 -10.70 0.01 30.41
CA LYS A 100 -9.24 -0.16 30.52
C LYS A 100 -8.65 -0.71 29.23
N ARG A 101 -7.58 -0.08 28.75
CA ARG A 101 -6.74 -0.61 27.66
C ARG A 101 -6.13 -1.96 28.06
N THR A 102 -6.25 -2.93 27.17
CA THR A 102 -5.19 -3.94 27.00
C THR A 102 -4.43 -3.65 25.72
N GLU A 103 -3.19 -4.12 25.60
CA GLU A 103 -2.23 -3.79 24.53
C GLU A 103 -2.67 -4.10 23.08
N ARG A 104 -3.90 -4.61 22.86
CA ARG A 104 -4.45 -4.97 21.55
C ARG A 104 -5.89 -4.47 21.41
N PRO A 105 -6.33 -4.07 20.20
CA PRO A 105 -7.71 -3.65 19.94
C PRO A 105 -8.66 -4.81 20.27
N ARG A 106 -9.63 -4.58 21.14
CA ARG A 106 -10.69 -5.53 21.47
C ARG A 106 -11.95 -5.15 20.71
N ASP A 107 -12.55 -6.11 20.03
CA ASP A 107 -13.97 -6.03 19.65
C ASP A 107 -14.78 -6.44 20.89
N ALA A 108 -15.59 -5.53 21.42
CA ALA A 108 -16.45 -5.79 22.57
C ALA A 108 -17.93 -5.65 22.16
N LEU A 109 -18.78 -6.49 22.78
CA LEU A 109 -20.24 -6.39 22.67
C LEU A 109 -20.79 -5.70 23.92
N LEU A 110 -21.58 -4.64 23.71
CA LEU A 110 -22.37 -3.99 24.76
C LEU A 110 -23.79 -4.50 24.72
N VAL A 111 -24.28 -5.05 25.84
CA VAL A 111 -25.60 -5.66 25.94
C VAL A 111 -26.41 -4.98 27.04
N TRP A 112 -27.64 -4.55 26.75
CA TRP A 112 -28.55 -4.00 27.76
C TRP A 112 -30.02 -4.31 27.45
N ALA A 113 -30.89 -4.17 28.45
CA ALA A 113 -32.34 -4.31 28.31
C ALA A 113 -32.99 -3.04 27.73
N LYS A 114 -33.88 -3.21 26.75
CA LYS A 114 -34.55 -2.12 26.03
C LYS A 114 -35.64 -1.46 26.87
N GLU A 115 -36.26 -2.20 27.78
CA GLU A 115 -37.22 -1.68 28.75
C GLU A 115 -36.53 -1.02 29.95
N ALA A 116 -36.87 0.24 30.22
CA ALA A 116 -36.36 0.99 31.37
C ALA A 116 -36.66 0.27 32.70
N GLY A 117 -35.64 0.17 33.56
CA GLY A 117 -35.75 -0.42 34.91
C GLY A 117 -35.71 -1.95 34.98
N VAL A 118 -35.36 -2.64 33.88
CA VAL A 118 -35.11 -4.09 33.89
C VAL A 118 -33.61 -4.35 33.86
N ASP A 119 -33.10 -5.02 34.91
CA ASP A 119 -31.70 -5.44 34.99
C ASP A 119 -31.52 -6.86 34.43
N LEU A 120 -30.54 -7.03 33.53
CA LEU A 120 -30.12 -8.34 33.05
C LEU A 120 -29.20 -9.01 34.09
N THR A 121 -29.38 -10.29 34.34
CA THR A 121 -28.55 -11.09 35.26
C THR A 121 -27.32 -11.69 34.55
N PRO A 122 -26.22 -11.98 35.27
CA PRO A 122 -25.06 -12.64 34.67
C PRO A 122 -25.43 -13.97 34.01
N GLU A 123 -26.33 -14.74 34.62
CA GLU A 123 -26.78 -16.02 34.07
C GLU A 123 -27.56 -15.87 32.77
N GLU A 124 -28.33 -14.79 32.60
CA GLU A 124 -29.00 -14.47 31.34
C GLU A 124 -27.99 -14.08 30.26
N ILE A 125 -26.95 -13.32 30.60
CA ILE A 125 -25.92 -12.91 29.64
C ILE A 125 -25.02 -14.07 29.24
N ASP A 126 -24.60 -14.91 30.19
CA ASP A 126 -23.84 -16.13 29.91
C ASP A 126 -24.68 -17.13 29.08
N SER A 127 -26.00 -17.13 29.23
CA SER A 127 -26.90 -17.92 28.37
C SER A 127 -27.08 -17.34 26.97
N LEU A 128 -27.01 -16.02 26.81
CA LEU A 128 -27.09 -15.34 25.52
C LEU A 128 -25.78 -15.45 24.72
N PHE A 129 -24.67 -15.55 25.44
CA PHE A 129 -23.31 -15.54 24.90
C PHE A 129 -22.49 -16.71 25.46
N PRO A 130 -22.94 -17.97 25.30
CA PRO A 130 -22.31 -19.14 25.93
C PRO A 130 -20.90 -19.43 25.41
N GLU A 131 -20.51 -18.84 24.27
CA GLU A 131 -19.18 -18.90 23.69
C GLU A 131 -18.17 -17.89 24.27
N HIS A 132 -18.58 -17.08 25.25
CA HIS A 132 -17.75 -16.05 25.88
C HIS A 132 -17.47 -16.39 27.35
N GLU A 133 -16.24 -16.17 27.83
CA GLU A 133 -15.91 -16.32 29.27
C GLU A 133 -15.88 -14.95 29.95
N GLY A 134 -16.82 -14.75 30.89
CA GLY A 134 -16.82 -13.60 31.79
C GLY A 134 -17.47 -12.36 31.19
N ALA A 135 -18.77 -12.23 31.34
CA ALA A 135 -19.46 -10.97 31.18
C ALA A 135 -19.24 -10.09 32.43
N GLU A 136 -18.93 -8.82 32.21
CA GLU A 136 -18.77 -7.86 33.30
C GLU A 136 -19.87 -6.80 33.22
N GLN A 137 -20.58 -6.58 34.34
CA GLN A 137 -21.64 -5.58 34.42
C GLN A 137 -21.09 -4.21 34.79
N TYR A 138 -21.50 -3.20 34.03
CA TYR A 138 -21.16 -1.80 34.23
C TYR A 138 -22.41 -0.94 34.05
N ASP A 139 -22.87 -0.30 35.12
CA ASP A 139 -23.99 0.67 35.13
C ASP A 139 -25.22 0.26 34.29
N GLY A 140 -25.70 -0.97 34.51
CA GLY A 140 -26.92 -1.50 33.87
C GLY A 140 -26.70 -2.15 32.50
N ALA A 141 -25.47 -2.16 31.98
CA ALA A 141 -25.10 -2.85 30.76
C ALA A 141 -24.04 -3.93 31.02
N TRP A 142 -23.97 -4.92 30.14
CA TRP A 142 -23.01 -6.00 30.19
C TRP A 142 -22.01 -5.89 29.04
N VAL A 143 -20.74 -6.05 29.37
CA VAL A 143 -19.64 -6.11 28.39
C VAL A 143 -19.23 -7.56 28.21
N VAL A 144 -19.35 -8.06 26.98
CA VAL A 144 -19.02 -9.44 26.62
C VAL A 144 -17.83 -9.46 25.64
N GLN A 145 -16.78 -10.21 25.97
CA GLN A 145 -15.52 -10.25 25.21
C GLN A 145 -15.47 -11.45 24.25
N ASP A 146 -15.24 -11.24 22.95
CA ASP A 146 -15.16 -12.33 21.95
C ASP A 146 -13.82 -13.10 21.99
N ILE A 147 -13.85 -14.31 22.55
CA ILE A 147 -12.68 -15.19 22.73
C ILE A 147 -12.45 -16.11 21.52
N LYS A 148 -13.47 -16.42 20.70
CA LYS A 148 -13.30 -17.25 19.50
C LYS A 148 -12.39 -16.57 18.48
N LEU A 149 -12.53 -15.26 18.30
CA LEU A 149 -11.64 -14.46 17.46
C LEU A 149 -10.21 -14.38 18.04
N GLN A 150 -10.06 -14.33 19.38
CA GLN A 150 -8.74 -14.43 20.02
C GLN A 150 -8.07 -15.78 19.75
N ASN A 151 -8.81 -16.88 19.84
CA ASN A 151 -8.27 -18.22 19.61
C ASN A 151 -7.99 -18.49 18.12
N GLU A 152 -8.77 -17.94 17.19
CA GLU A 152 -8.46 -17.99 15.75
C GLU A 152 -7.19 -17.19 15.44
N LEU A 153 -7.03 -15.97 15.99
CA LEU A 153 -5.82 -15.16 15.85
C LEU A 153 -4.58 -15.76 16.55
N ILE A 154 -4.76 -16.48 17.66
CA ILE A 154 -3.69 -17.22 18.35
C ILE A 154 -3.33 -18.50 17.60
N SER A 155 -4.30 -19.16 16.94
CA SER A 155 -4.04 -20.33 16.09
C SER A 155 -3.26 -19.98 14.82
N GLU A 156 -3.45 -18.76 14.28
CA GLU A 156 -2.63 -18.21 13.19
C GLU A 156 -1.21 -17.79 13.63
N GLN A 157 -0.93 -17.75 14.94
CA GLN A 157 0.38 -17.42 15.51
C GLN A 157 1.18 -18.63 16.02
N LYS A 158 0.70 -19.86 15.85
CA LYS A 158 1.57 -21.03 16.04
C LYS A 158 2.65 -21.01 14.97
N GLU A 159 3.92 -21.07 15.42
CA GLU A 159 5.07 -21.25 14.53
C GLU A 159 4.76 -22.35 13.51
N PRO A 160 5.09 -22.15 12.21
CA PRO A 160 4.94 -23.21 11.22
C PRO A 160 5.71 -24.41 11.74
N SER A 161 4.98 -25.50 11.95
CA SER A 161 5.60 -26.75 12.34
C SER A 161 6.61 -27.11 11.24
N LYS A 162 7.78 -27.65 11.63
CA LYS A 162 8.80 -28.16 10.69
C LYS A 162 8.24 -29.38 9.94
N GLY A 163 7.35 -29.11 8.99
CA GLY A 163 6.51 -30.07 8.28
C GLY A 163 5.51 -29.42 7.32
N ASP A 164 5.21 -28.13 7.47
CA ASP A 164 4.37 -27.40 6.53
C ASP A 164 5.19 -26.97 5.29
N GLU A 165 5.37 -27.90 4.35
CA GLU A 165 5.53 -27.52 2.94
C GLU A 165 4.36 -26.59 2.56
N PRO A 166 4.56 -25.50 1.80
CA PRO A 166 3.63 -24.38 1.83
C PRO A 166 2.29 -24.81 1.22
N LEU A 167 1.22 -24.72 2.00
CA LEU A 167 -0.18 -24.87 1.55
C LEU A 167 -0.51 -24.07 0.27
N VAL A 168 0.29 -23.05 -0.03
CA VAL A 168 0.15 -22.13 -1.17
C VAL A 168 0.77 -22.68 -2.46
N THR A 169 1.87 -23.45 -2.39
CA THR A 169 2.40 -24.15 -3.56
C THR A 169 1.35 -25.13 -4.10
N ASN A 170 0.56 -25.72 -3.20
CA ASN A 170 -0.61 -26.56 -3.50
C ASN A 170 -1.77 -25.81 -4.17
N ILE A 171 -1.97 -24.50 -3.97
CA ILE A 171 -3.10 -23.80 -4.63
C ILE A 171 -2.84 -23.65 -6.11
N LEU A 172 -1.65 -23.19 -6.53
CA LEU A 172 -1.33 -23.06 -7.96
C LEU A 172 -1.04 -24.40 -8.64
N THR A 173 -0.51 -25.39 -7.91
CA THR A 173 -0.28 -26.74 -8.48
C THR A 173 -1.54 -27.61 -8.53
N ASN A 174 -2.55 -27.35 -7.69
CA ASN A 174 -3.83 -28.07 -7.73
C ASN A 174 -4.99 -27.24 -8.33
N ALA A 175 -4.80 -25.96 -8.63
CA ALA A 175 -5.78 -25.17 -9.39
C ALA A 175 -5.93 -25.77 -10.79
N ASN A 176 -7.17 -25.93 -11.23
CA ASN A 176 -7.42 -26.29 -12.61
C ASN A 176 -6.99 -25.09 -13.48
N PRO A 177 -6.28 -25.26 -14.62
CA PRO A 177 -5.86 -24.13 -15.45
C PRO A 177 -7.01 -23.18 -15.85
N GLU A 178 -8.24 -23.69 -15.91
CA GLU A 178 -9.46 -22.90 -16.15
C GLU A 178 -9.78 -21.90 -15.02
N ASP A 179 -9.38 -22.18 -13.78
CA ASP A 179 -9.59 -21.28 -12.64
C ASP A 179 -8.75 -20.01 -12.74
N LEU A 180 -7.63 -20.07 -13.48
CA LEU A 180 -6.69 -18.97 -13.71
C LEU A 180 -7.07 -18.10 -14.91
N LEU A 181 -8.12 -18.46 -15.64
CA LEU A 181 -8.64 -17.64 -16.72
C LEU A 181 -9.50 -16.49 -16.16
N PRO A 182 -9.55 -15.32 -16.83
CA PRO A 182 -10.51 -14.27 -16.54
C PRO A 182 -11.96 -14.77 -16.70
N GLN A 183 -12.79 -14.53 -15.69
CA GLN A 183 -14.19 -14.96 -15.65
C GLN A 183 -15.17 -13.80 -15.48
N THR A 184 -14.76 -12.72 -14.82
CA THR A 184 -15.62 -11.53 -14.58
C THR A 184 -15.34 -10.42 -15.60
N GLU A 185 -16.28 -9.49 -15.78
CA GLU A 185 -16.09 -8.33 -16.68
C GLU A 185 -14.85 -7.50 -16.30
N GLN A 186 -14.62 -7.32 -14.98
CA GLN A 186 -13.45 -6.61 -14.47
C GLN A 186 -12.15 -7.37 -14.77
N GLU A 187 -12.12 -8.69 -14.59
CA GLU A 187 -10.96 -9.53 -14.91
C GLU A 187 -10.65 -9.50 -16.41
N ILE A 188 -11.67 -9.60 -17.26
CA ILE A 188 -11.54 -9.56 -18.73
C ILE A 188 -11.05 -8.19 -19.20
N SER A 189 -11.60 -7.10 -18.64
CA SER A 189 -11.19 -5.73 -18.94
C SER A 189 -9.73 -5.49 -18.56
N LEU A 190 -9.32 -5.92 -17.35
CA LEU A 190 -7.94 -5.82 -16.92
C LEU A 190 -7.02 -6.70 -17.78
N GLN A 191 -7.43 -7.92 -18.13
CA GLN A 191 -6.63 -8.81 -18.98
C GLN A 191 -6.32 -8.18 -20.34
N LYS A 192 -7.32 -7.56 -20.98
CA LYS A 192 -7.13 -6.85 -22.25
C LYS A 192 -6.11 -5.71 -22.12
N ARG A 193 -6.20 -4.92 -21.04
CA ARG A 193 -5.24 -3.84 -20.76
C ARG A 193 -3.83 -4.39 -20.52
N ILE A 194 -3.69 -5.49 -19.79
CA ILE A 194 -2.40 -6.16 -19.60
C ILE A 194 -1.78 -6.52 -20.96
N GLU A 195 -2.55 -7.14 -21.84
CA GLU A 195 -2.07 -7.54 -23.17
C GLU A 195 -1.66 -6.34 -24.03
N GLU A 196 -2.43 -5.25 -23.99
CA GLU A 196 -2.08 -3.99 -24.66
C GLU A 196 -0.78 -3.38 -24.12
N GLU A 197 -0.61 -3.38 -22.79
CA GLU A 197 0.58 -2.85 -22.12
C GLU A 197 1.83 -3.70 -22.37
N GLU A 198 1.71 -5.01 -22.34
CA GLU A 198 2.80 -5.96 -22.63
C GLU A 198 3.23 -5.84 -24.10
N ALA A 199 2.26 -5.82 -25.03
CA ALA A 199 2.54 -5.66 -26.47
C ALA A 199 3.21 -4.31 -26.78
N SER A 200 2.74 -3.22 -26.20
CA SER A 200 3.32 -1.89 -26.39
C SER A 200 4.78 -1.82 -25.89
N PHE A 201 5.05 -2.44 -24.73
CA PHE A 201 6.40 -2.45 -24.17
C PHE A 201 7.39 -3.32 -24.97
N LEU A 202 6.93 -4.46 -25.50
CA LEU A 202 7.77 -5.29 -26.37
C LEU A 202 8.08 -4.59 -27.70
N ALA A 203 7.11 -3.85 -28.27
CA ALA A 203 7.35 -3.00 -29.44
C ALA A 203 8.37 -1.88 -29.15
N PHE A 204 8.34 -1.30 -27.95
CA PHE A 204 9.41 -0.39 -27.50
C PHE A 204 10.77 -1.08 -27.44
N GLY A 205 10.81 -2.36 -27.05
CA GLY A 205 12.01 -3.19 -27.09
C GLY A 205 12.62 -3.33 -28.49
N GLU A 206 11.81 -3.44 -29.53
CA GLU A 206 12.29 -3.48 -30.92
C GLU A 206 13.08 -2.23 -31.31
N MET A 207 12.77 -1.08 -30.71
CA MET A 207 13.49 0.18 -30.93
C MET A 207 14.77 0.29 -30.11
N LEU A 208 14.74 -0.17 -28.85
CA LEU A 208 15.82 0.06 -27.88
C LEU A 208 16.85 -1.06 -27.84
N LEU A 209 16.45 -2.34 -27.94
CA LEU A 209 17.36 -3.49 -27.86
C LEU A 209 18.48 -3.47 -28.91
N PRO A 210 18.24 -3.10 -30.20
CA PRO A 210 19.33 -2.97 -31.16
C PRO A 210 20.37 -1.91 -30.77
N ARG A 211 19.95 -0.85 -30.08
CA ARG A 211 20.84 0.23 -29.60
C ARG A 211 21.63 -0.22 -28.37
N ILE A 212 20.98 -0.93 -27.44
CA ILE A 212 21.66 -1.58 -26.31
C ILE A 212 22.70 -2.59 -26.82
N ALA A 213 22.39 -3.31 -27.90
CA ALA A 213 23.30 -4.25 -28.53
C ALA A 213 24.60 -3.58 -29.06
N GLN A 214 24.55 -2.31 -29.43
CA GLN A 214 25.68 -1.52 -29.92
C GLN A 214 26.57 -0.92 -28.83
N ILE A 215 26.16 -0.97 -27.56
CA ILE A 215 27.02 -0.55 -26.45
C ILE A 215 28.31 -1.39 -26.46
N ASP A 216 29.45 -0.71 -26.46
CA ASP A 216 30.77 -1.33 -26.52
C ASP A 216 31.04 -2.21 -25.29
N LYS A 217 31.36 -3.49 -25.51
CA LYS A 217 31.60 -4.47 -24.44
C LYS A 217 33.03 -4.47 -23.91
N THR A 218 33.91 -3.59 -24.38
CA THR A 218 35.32 -3.58 -24.00
C THR A 218 35.55 -3.27 -22.51
N SER A 219 34.61 -2.58 -21.85
CA SER A 219 34.67 -2.32 -20.40
C SER A 219 33.67 -3.18 -19.62
N PRO A 220 34.05 -3.70 -18.44
CA PRO A 220 33.11 -4.39 -17.54
C PRO A 220 31.88 -3.56 -17.20
N GLN A 221 32.05 -2.25 -17.01
CA GLN A 221 30.96 -1.31 -16.73
C GLN A 221 29.92 -1.26 -17.86
N ASN A 222 30.35 -1.21 -19.12
CA ASN A 222 29.43 -1.17 -20.25
C ASN A 222 28.71 -2.51 -20.43
N GLN A 223 29.38 -3.62 -20.14
CA GLN A 223 28.75 -4.94 -20.13
C GLN A 223 27.68 -5.04 -19.04
N ALA A 224 27.97 -4.59 -17.82
CA ALA A 224 27.01 -4.55 -16.73
C ALA A 224 25.80 -3.65 -17.06
N MET A 225 26.04 -2.47 -17.64
CA MET A 225 24.97 -1.57 -18.09
C MET A 225 24.09 -2.24 -19.16
N LYS A 226 24.71 -2.89 -20.14
CA LYS A 226 23.98 -3.60 -21.20
C LYS A 226 23.09 -4.71 -20.64
N ASP A 227 23.59 -5.46 -19.66
CA ASP A 227 22.84 -6.54 -19.02
C ASP A 227 21.65 -6.00 -18.22
N VAL A 228 21.88 -4.96 -17.41
CA VAL A 228 20.81 -4.27 -16.65
C VAL A 228 19.77 -3.66 -17.58
N MET A 229 20.19 -3.01 -18.67
CA MET A 229 19.28 -2.36 -19.61
C MET A 229 18.44 -3.36 -20.42
N SER A 230 18.95 -4.57 -20.64
CA SER A 230 18.24 -5.62 -21.37
C SER A 230 17.25 -6.37 -20.48
N ARG A 231 17.43 -6.30 -19.16
CA ARG A 231 16.69 -7.11 -18.19
C ARG A 231 15.18 -6.82 -18.12
N PRO A 232 14.70 -5.56 -18.19
CA PRO A 232 13.26 -5.27 -18.25
C PRO A 232 12.53 -6.01 -19.38
N PHE A 233 13.13 -6.11 -20.56
CA PHE A 233 12.53 -6.82 -21.69
C PHE A 233 12.46 -8.33 -21.47
N GLN A 234 13.54 -8.92 -20.94
CA GLN A 234 13.56 -10.34 -20.57
C GLN A 234 12.50 -10.67 -19.52
N MET A 235 12.30 -9.78 -18.54
CA MET A 235 11.27 -9.94 -17.53
C MET A 235 9.88 -9.87 -18.13
N MET A 236 9.64 -8.93 -19.04
CA MET A 236 8.36 -8.83 -19.74
C MET A 236 8.05 -10.12 -20.51
N GLU A 237 9.01 -10.63 -21.29
CA GLU A 237 8.87 -11.88 -22.03
C GLU A 237 8.57 -13.08 -21.12
N GLN A 238 9.23 -13.16 -19.96
CA GLN A 238 8.95 -14.19 -18.95
C GLN A 238 7.54 -14.01 -18.35
N ASN A 239 7.10 -12.77 -18.16
CA ASN A 239 5.82 -12.46 -17.55
C ASN A 239 4.62 -12.74 -18.46
N LEU A 240 4.80 -12.83 -19.78
CA LEU A 240 3.73 -13.20 -20.73
C LEU A 240 3.07 -14.55 -20.40
N ASN A 241 3.82 -15.46 -19.78
CA ASN A 241 3.35 -16.79 -19.40
C ASN A 241 3.03 -16.89 -17.90
N ASN A 242 3.01 -15.76 -17.18
CA ASN A 242 2.71 -15.74 -15.76
C ASN A 242 1.20 -15.92 -15.54
N PRO A 243 0.74 -17.05 -14.96
CA PRO A 243 -0.69 -17.30 -14.76
C PRO A 243 -1.32 -16.33 -13.75
N CYS A 244 -0.51 -15.64 -12.96
CA CYS A 244 -0.96 -14.73 -11.93
C CYS A 244 -0.67 -13.26 -12.29
N ARG A 245 -0.47 -12.96 -13.59
CA ARG A 245 -0.27 -11.58 -14.04
C ARG A 245 -1.50 -10.70 -13.86
N ASN A 246 -2.70 -11.27 -13.78
CA ASN A 246 -3.94 -10.54 -13.54
C ASN A 246 -4.31 -10.57 -12.05
N ALA A 247 -4.09 -9.47 -11.33
CA ALA A 247 -4.31 -9.43 -9.88
C ALA A 247 -5.79 -9.61 -9.48
N GLU A 248 -6.75 -9.34 -10.37
CA GLU A 248 -8.18 -9.56 -10.08
C GLU A 248 -8.53 -11.05 -10.09
N VAL A 249 -7.95 -11.82 -11.03
CA VAL A 249 -8.06 -13.29 -11.03
C VAL A 249 -7.45 -13.86 -9.75
N VAL A 250 -6.27 -13.37 -9.36
CA VAL A 250 -5.61 -13.82 -8.12
C VAL A 250 -6.45 -13.47 -6.89
N ARG A 251 -7.06 -12.28 -6.86
CA ARG A 251 -7.97 -11.86 -5.79
C ARG A 251 -9.19 -12.78 -5.68
N ARG A 252 -9.80 -13.15 -6.80
CA ARG A 252 -10.91 -14.12 -6.81
C ARG A 252 -10.49 -15.47 -6.24
N ILE A 253 -9.34 -16.00 -6.66
CA ILE A 253 -8.81 -17.30 -6.20
C ILE A 253 -8.44 -17.25 -4.71
N SER A 254 -7.89 -16.13 -4.23
CA SER A 254 -7.55 -15.95 -2.81
C SER A 254 -8.77 -15.75 -1.92
N GLY A 255 -9.92 -15.36 -2.49
CA GLY A 255 -11.05 -14.80 -1.77
C GLY A 255 -10.66 -13.53 -1.00
N ASP A 256 -11.35 -13.25 0.10
CA ASP A 256 -11.11 -12.08 0.96
C ASP A 256 -9.83 -12.18 1.81
N SER A 257 -9.05 -13.25 1.66
CA SER A 257 -7.84 -13.47 2.45
C SER A 257 -6.64 -12.74 1.84
N TYR A 258 -6.34 -11.56 2.39
CA TYR A 258 -5.16 -10.78 2.02
C TYR A 258 -3.83 -11.57 2.15
N PRO A 259 -3.59 -12.36 3.21
CA PRO A 259 -2.38 -13.20 3.28
C PRO A 259 -2.30 -14.22 2.14
N LYS A 260 -3.43 -14.83 1.73
CA LYS A 260 -3.45 -15.75 0.58
C LYS A 260 -3.15 -15.02 -0.73
N PHE A 261 -3.71 -13.83 -0.94
CA PHE A 261 -3.41 -13.00 -2.10
C PHE A 261 -1.91 -12.70 -2.20
N VAL A 262 -1.33 -12.17 -1.12
CA VAL A 262 0.09 -11.85 -1.06
C VAL A 262 0.94 -13.09 -1.31
N ASN A 263 0.64 -14.21 -0.66
CA ASN A 263 1.40 -15.44 -0.86
C ASN A 263 1.30 -15.98 -2.30
N LEU A 264 0.12 -15.92 -2.94
CA LEU A 264 -0.04 -16.33 -4.34
C LEU A 264 0.78 -15.45 -5.27
N MET A 265 0.70 -14.13 -5.12
CA MET A 265 1.52 -13.18 -5.87
C MET A 265 3.02 -13.39 -5.66
N GLN A 266 3.42 -13.85 -4.47
CA GLN A 266 4.81 -14.13 -4.13
C GLN A 266 5.30 -15.49 -4.64
N SER A 267 4.40 -16.48 -4.73
CA SER A 267 4.71 -17.84 -5.19
C SER A 267 4.91 -17.95 -6.71
N GLN A 268 4.69 -16.86 -7.45
CA GLN A 268 4.95 -16.78 -8.89
C GLN A 268 6.41 -17.13 -9.19
N GLY A 269 6.61 -18.09 -10.10
CA GLY A 269 7.91 -18.64 -10.43
C GLY A 269 8.95 -17.58 -10.78
N GLY A 270 10.09 -17.58 -10.07
CA GLY A 270 11.19 -16.65 -10.28
C GLY A 270 11.05 -15.33 -9.51
N HIS A 271 12.17 -14.84 -8.97
CA HIS A 271 12.22 -13.59 -8.19
C HIS A 271 11.77 -12.34 -8.97
N CYS A 272 11.69 -12.41 -10.31
CA CYS A 272 11.35 -11.29 -11.18
C CYS A 272 9.92 -11.33 -11.76
N ALA A 273 9.09 -12.33 -11.42
CA ALA A 273 7.67 -12.34 -11.82
C ALA A 273 6.88 -11.20 -11.16
N PHE A 274 5.84 -10.72 -11.82
CA PHE A 274 4.97 -9.65 -11.31
C PHE A 274 3.58 -9.71 -11.94
N GLY A 275 2.59 -9.11 -11.29
CA GLY A 275 1.27 -8.92 -11.87
C GLY A 275 0.94 -7.48 -12.18
N TYR A 276 -0.30 -7.28 -12.57
CA TYR A 276 -0.90 -6.00 -12.88
C TYR A 276 -2.22 -5.88 -12.11
N GLY A 277 -2.49 -4.70 -11.59
CA GLY A 277 -3.73 -4.40 -10.87
C GLY A 277 -4.22 -3.00 -11.17
N ASN A 278 -5.47 -2.71 -10.84
CA ASN A 278 -6.00 -1.35 -10.91
C ASN A 278 -5.54 -0.54 -9.70
N PHE A 279 -5.28 0.75 -9.89
CA PHE A 279 -5.15 1.66 -8.76
C PHE A 279 -6.41 1.61 -7.88
N PRO A 280 -6.26 1.65 -6.54
CA PRO A 280 -7.37 1.97 -5.66
C PRO A 280 -8.05 3.27 -6.10
N GLU A 281 -9.36 3.37 -5.94
CA GLU A 281 -10.15 4.53 -6.41
C GLU A 281 -9.55 5.88 -5.98
N HIS A 282 -9.11 5.97 -4.71
CA HIS A 282 -8.49 7.18 -4.16
C HIS A 282 -7.12 7.55 -4.79
N LEU A 283 -6.46 6.64 -5.50
CA LEU A 283 -5.16 6.85 -6.18
C LEU A 283 -5.27 6.89 -7.70
N GLN A 284 -6.48 6.72 -8.27
CA GLN A 284 -6.65 6.75 -9.73
C GLN A 284 -6.23 8.10 -10.36
N HIS A 285 -6.18 9.17 -9.57
CA HIS A 285 -5.72 10.49 -10.01
C HIS A 285 -4.21 10.59 -10.26
N MET A 286 -3.40 9.61 -9.81
CA MET A 286 -1.94 9.62 -9.97
C MET A 286 -1.50 9.63 -11.44
N GLY A 287 -2.35 9.17 -12.37
CA GLY A 287 -2.18 9.35 -13.81
C GLY A 287 -0.99 8.63 -14.47
N VAL A 288 -0.13 7.99 -13.68
CA VAL A 288 1.06 7.24 -14.11
C VAL A 288 1.07 5.83 -13.52
N LEU A 289 1.80 4.92 -14.18
CA LEU A 289 2.09 3.59 -13.64
C LEU A 289 2.90 3.71 -12.34
N ALA A 290 2.71 2.77 -11.43
CA ALA A 290 3.56 2.63 -10.25
C ALA A 290 3.69 1.15 -9.87
N PHE A 291 4.88 0.74 -9.44
CA PHE A 291 5.10 -0.58 -8.87
C PHE A 291 4.72 -0.60 -7.38
N ALA A 292 3.92 -1.59 -6.97
CA ALA A 292 3.59 -1.86 -5.58
C ALA A 292 4.43 -3.04 -5.05
N PRO A 293 5.51 -2.81 -4.28
CA PRO A 293 6.48 -3.85 -3.91
C PRO A 293 5.89 -4.98 -3.07
N LEU A 294 4.94 -4.65 -2.19
CA LEU A 294 4.27 -5.60 -1.31
C LEU A 294 3.47 -6.66 -2.09
N HIS A 295 2.76 -6.22 -3.14
CA HIS A 295 1.90 -7.05 -3.96
C HIS A 295 2.60 -7.62 -5.19
N ARG A 296 3.83 -7.17 -5.50
CA ARG A 296 4.52 -7.43 -6.77
C ARG A 296 3.65 -7.10 -7.98
N THR A 297 2.95 -5.96 -7.94
CA THR A 297 2.05 -5.54 -9.02
C THR A 297 2.44 -4.20 -9.62
N ILE A 298 2.39 -4.07 -10.94
CA ILE A 298 2.33 -2.78 -11.61
C ILE A 298 0.88 -2.30 -11.57
N MET A 299 0.66 -1.13 -11.01
CA MET A 299 -0.66 -0.52 -10.90
C MET A 299 -0.96 0.26 -12.19
N LEU A 300 -2.07 -0.08 -12.84
CA LEU A 300 -2.53 0.50 -14.08
C LEU A 300 -3.65 1.51 -13.81
N PRO A 301 -3.49 2.81 -14.11
CA PRO A 301 -4.55 3.79 -13.95
C PRO A 301 -5.66 3.54 -14.98
N GLU A 302 -6.93 3.58 -14.57
CA GLU A 302 -8.08 3.41 -15.48
C GLU A 302 -8.11 4.50 -16.55
N ASN A 303 -7.88 5.74 -16.13
CA ASN A 303 -7.81 6.91 -17.00
C ASN A 303 -6.35 7.25 -17.26
N MET A 304 -5.65 6.39 -17.99
CA MET A 304 -4.29 6.71 -18.38
C MET A 304 -4.29 7.97 -19.26
N ILE A 305 -3.94 9.10 -18.67
CA ILE A 305 -4.15 10.45 -19.22
C ILE A 305 -3.41 10.65 -20.56
N TYR A 306 -2.44 9.78 -20.87
CA TYR A 306 -1.44 10.05 -21.89
C TYR A 306 -1.55 9.20 -23.17
N GLY A 307 -2.47 8.23 -23.24
CA GLY A 307 -2.59 7.32 -24.39
C GLY A 307 -1.29 6.57 -24.72
N PRO A 308 -1.27 5.73 -25.77
CA PRO A 308 -0.06 5.02 -26.17
C PRO A 308 0.98 6.03 -26.69
N ASN A 309 2.08 6.18 -25.95
CA ASN A 309 3.19 7.05 -26.33
C ASN A 309 4.51 6.53 -25.74
N ILE A 310 5.63 6.85 -26.36
CA ILE A 310 6.93 6.30 -25.97
C ILE A 310 7.37 6.71 -24.55
N PHE A 311 6.91 7.85 -24.04
CA PHE A 311 7.25 8.28 -22.68
C PHE A 311 6.64 7.37 -21.62
N HIS A 312 5.43 6.85 -21.89
CA HIS A 312 4.80 5.88 -21.03
C HIS A 312 5.61 4.58 -20.93
N GLU A 313 6.22 4.14 -22.03
CA GLU A 313 7.10 2.98 -22.02
C GLU A 313 8.38 3.23 -21.23
N PHE A 314 8.89 4.48 -21.19
CA PHE A 314 9.98 4.83 -20.27
C PHE A 314 9.57 4.79 -18.80
N ILE A 315 8.33 5.15 -18.45
CA ILE A 315 7.82 5.01 -17.08
C ILE A 315 7.71 3.52 -16.73
N LYS A 316 7.12 2.70 -17.60
CA LYS A 316 7.06 1.24 -17.39
C LYS A 316 8.44 0.62 -17.26
N TYR A 317 9.39 1.06 -18.09
CA TYR A 317 10.78 0.64 -18.03
C TYR A 317 11.41 0.95 -16.67
N HIS A 318 11.14 2.14 -16.11
CA HIS A 318 11.56 2.54 -14.77
C HIS A 318 10.95 1.62 -13.69
N GLU A 319 9.65 1.35 -13.74
CA GLU A 319 8.98 0.46 -12.79
C GLU A 319 9.54 -0.98 -12.82
N LEU A 320 9.91 -1.50 -14.00
CA LEU A 320 10.55 -2.81 -14.13
C LEU A 320 11.94 -2.87 -13.47
N ILE A 321 12.65 -1.74 -13.36
CA ILE A 321 13.90 -1.66 -12.57
C ILE A 321 13.60 -1.79 -11.08
N HIS A 322 12.52 -1.19 -10.57
CA HIS A 322 12.10 -1.41 -9.17
C HIS A 322 11.77 -2.88 -8.89
N ILE A 323 11.18 -3.59 -9.85
CA ILE A 323 10.93 -5.03 -9.71
C ILE A 323 12.26 -5.81 -9.62
N LEU A 324 13.28 -5.42 -10.38
CA LEU A 324 14.62 -6.03 -10.27
C LEU A 324 15.26 -5.76 -8.92
N ASN A 325 15.17 -4.54 -8.43
CA ASN A 325 15.69 -4.17 -7.12
C ASN A 325 14.96 -4.93 -6.01
N ALA A 326 13.63 -5.00 -6.08
CA ALA A 326 12.81 -5.80 -5.16
C ALA A 326 13.19 -7.29 -5.19
N ALA A 327 13.38 -7.88 -6.38
CA ALA A 327 13.84 -9.25 -6.55
C ALA A 327 15.19 -9.49 -5.87
N ARG A 328 16.14 -8.57 -6.07
CA ARG A 328 17.46 -8.60 -5.45
C ARG A 328 17.35 -8.56 -3.93
N PHE A 329 16.65 -7.60 -3.34
CA PHE A 329 16.55 -7.50 -1.88
C PHE A 329 15.90 -8.71 -1.25
N ARG A 330 14.84 -9.25 -1.86
CA ARG A 330 14.19 -10.46 -1.36
C ARG A 330 15.09 -11.70 -1.39
N SER A 331 16.10 -11.72 -2.25
CA SER A 331 17.10 -12.81 -2.28
C SER A 331 18.28 -12.59 -1.32
N GLN A 332 18.51 -11.35 -0.89
CA GLN A 332 19.65 -10.96 -0.05
C GLN A 332 19.27 -10.70 1.41
N MET A 333 18.02 -10.31 1.66
CA MET A 333 17.46 -9.97 2.96
C MET A 333 16.44 -11.04 3.40
N ASP A 334 16.22 -11.14 4.71
CA ASP A 334 15.14 -11.98 5.24
C ASP A 334 13.78 -11.45 4.75
N ILE A 335 12.88 -12.35 4.35
CA ILE A 335 11.58 -11.95 3.78
C ILE A 335 10.73 -11.19 4.80
N LYS A 336 10.85 -11.48 6.10
CA LYS A 336 10.11 -10.74 7.13
C LYS A 336 10.66 -9.32 7.26
N GLU A 337 11.98 -9.14 7.18
CA GLU A 337 12.61 -7.81 7.17
C GLU A 337 12.12 -6.98 5.98
N TYR A 338 12.16 -7.55 4.77
CA TYR A 338 11.65 -6.90 3.55
C TYR A 338 10.18 -6.50 3.68
N LEU A 339 9.31 -7.42 4.13
CA LEU A 339 7.88 -7.14 4.27
C LEU A 339 7.61 -6.10 5.37
N SER A 340 8.31 -6.17 6.51
CA SER A 340 8.15 -5.20 7.60
C SER A 340 8.47 -3.75 7.17
N PHE A 341 9.41 -3.59 6.23
CA PHE A 341 9.73 -2.29 5.67
C PHE A 341 8.56 -1.69 4.87
N TYR A 342 7.86 -2.49 4.07
CA TYR A 342 6.76 -1.99 3.23
C TYR A 342 5.36 -2.03 3.90
N ILE A 343 5.15 -2.90 4.90
CA ILE A 343 3.87 -3.03 5.62
C ILE A 343 3.65 -1.87 6.60
N CYS A 344 4.69 -1.13 7.00
CA CYS A 344 4.60 0.00 7.93
C CYS A 344 3.86 -0.37 9.24
N ASP A 345 4.36 -1.41 9.90
CA ASP A 345 3.63 -2.16 10.94
C ASP A 345 3.32 -1.42 12.27
N ASN A 346 3.52 -0.10 12.40
CA ASN A 346 3.40 0.55 13.73
C ASN A 346 3.19 2.08 13.79
N SER A 347 2.72 2.76 12.73
CA SER A 347 2.50 4.21 12.83
C SER A 347 1.10 4.65 12.40
N SER A 348 0.54 5.58 13.18
CA SER A 348 -0.75 6.28 13.01
C SER A 348 -0.91 7.07 11.70
N ALA A 349 0.07 6.99 10.81
CA ALA A 349 -0.02 7.27 9.38
C ALA A 349 1.03 6.38 8.70
N PRO A 350 0.73 5.75 7.55
CA PRO A 350 1.75 5.08 6.76
C PRO A 350 2.77 6.13 6.34
N GLU A 351 4.01 5.99 6.80
CA GLU A 351 5.12 6.78 6.27
C GLU A 351 5.29 6.39 4.81
N GLN A 352 5.24 7.35 3.88
CA GLN A 352 5.55 7.08 2.48
C GLN A 352 7.05 6.86 2.37
N ARG A 353 7.50 5.61 2.42
CA ARG A 353 8.92 5.26 2.40
C ARG A 353 9.40 5.11 0.97
N ASN A 354 10.59 5.60 0.69
CA ASN A 354 11.26 5.38 -0.59
C ASN A 354 12.76 5.10 -0.34
N VAL A 355 13.35 4.20 -1.11
CA VAL A 355 14.77 3.83 -1.03
C VAL A 355 15.54 4.62 -2.09
N LEU A 356 16.38 5.56 -1.66
CA LEU A 356 17.06 6.48 -2.58
C LEU A 356 17.87 5.72 -3.64
N GLU A 357 18.60 4.67 -3.26
CA GLU A 357 19.41 3.92 -4.21
C GLU A 357 18.58 3.22 -5.29
N ASP A 358 17.34 2.81 -4.98
CA ASP A 358 16.46 2.20 -5.97
C ASP A 358 16.05 3.21 -7.04
N GLU A 359 15.68 4.41 -6.62
CA GLU A 359 15.32 5.52 -7.50
C GLU A 359 16.51 5.97 -8.36
N LEU A 360 17.71 6.04 -7.77
CA LEU A 360 18.93 6.37 -8.51
C LEU A 360 19.22 5.34 -9.60
N TRP A 361 19.01 4.05 -9.33
CA TRP A 361 19.13 3.01 -10.35
C TRP A 361 18.02 3.10 -11.39
N ALA A 362 16.77 3.23 -10.97
CA ALA A 362 15.62 3.28 -11.87
C ALA A 362 15.71 4.48 -12.84
N TYR A 363 15.91 5.69 -12.33
CA TYR A 363 16.15 6.87 -13.14
C TYR A 363 17.46 6.76 -13.94
N GLY A 364 18.53 6.21 -13.36
CA GLY A 364 19.82 6.10 -14.04
C GLY A 364 19.73 5.24 -15.30
N VAL A 365 19.11 4.06 -15.22
CA VAL A 365 18.94 3.16 -16.37
C VAL A 365 17.91 3.73 -17.35
N GLN A 366 16.84 4.37 -16.86
CA GLN A 366 15.87 5.10 -17.70
C GLN A 366 16.55 6.22 -18.52
N LEU A 367 17.47 6.99 -17.92
CA LEU A 367 18.24 8.04 -18.59
C LEU A 367 19.16 7.48 -19.66
N GLU A 368 19.82 6.35 -19.41
CA GLU A 368 20.66 5.69 -20.41
C GLU A 368 19.82 5.23 -21.61
N ALA A 369 18.64 4.63 -21.36
CA ALA A 369 17.70 4.25 -22.41
C ALA A 369 17.24 5.47 -23.23
N PHE A 370 16.92 6.57 -22.54
CA PHE A 370 16.50 7.83 -23.16
C PHE A 370 17.62 8.44 -24.01
N ASN A 371 18.85 8.42 -23.49
CA ASN A 371 20.05 8.90 -24.18
C ASN A 371 20.34 8.06 -25.44
N LEU A 372 20.22 6.72 -25.38
CA LEU A 372 20.41 5.85 -26.55
C LEU A 372 19.40 6.13 -27.68
N LEU A 373 18.13 6.34 -27.34
CA LEU A 373 17.10 6.66 -28.33
C LEU A 373 17.31 8.03 -28.97
N LEU A 374 17.84 8.98 -28.21
CA LEU A 374 18.25 10.30 -28.70
C LEU A 374 19.66 10.32 -29.30
N GLY A 375 20.32 9.17 -29.48
CA GLY A 375 21.64 9.08 -30.13
C GLY A 375 22.77 9.76 -29.35
N GLY A 376 22.76 9.67 -28.02
CA GLY A 376 23.81 10.18 -27.15
C GLY A 376 23.75 11.69 -26.87
N GLN A 377 22.68 12.37 -27.30
CA GLN A 377 22.62 13.83 -27.22
C GLN A 377 22.45 14.36 -25.78
N ILE A 378 21.80 13.61 -24.87
CA ILE A 378 21.66 14.03 -23.47
C ILE A 378 23.05 14.14 -22.85
N GLN A 379 23.84 13.06 -22.94
CA GLN A 379 25.20 13.02 -22.43
C GLN A 379 26.07 14.10 -23.06
N LYS A 380 26.02 14.27 -24.39
CA LYS A 380 26.81 15.27 -25.11
C LYS A 380 26.50 16.71 -24.66
N ASN A 381 25.23 17.04 -24.44
CA ASN A 381 24.84 18.37 -23.96
C ASN A 381 25.25 18.57 -22.49
N ALA A 382 25.03 17.56 -21.64
CA ALA A 382 25.40 17.60 -20.23
C ALA A 382 26.90 17.83 -20.02
N GLN A 383 27.76 17.18 -20.80
CA GLN A 383 29.22 17.38 -20.78
C GLN A 383 29.65 18.80 -21.21
N GLN A 384 28.76 19.55 -21.87
CA GLN A 384 28.96 20.96 -22.20
C GLN A 384 28.30 21.91 -21.19
N GLY A 385 27.79 21.38 -20.07
CA GLY A 385 27.03 22.14 -19.07
C GLY A 385 25.67 22.62 -19.57
N LYS A 386 25.10 21.96 -20.59
CA LYS A 386 23.83 22.36 -21.22
C LYS A 386 22.77 21.29 -21.06
N MET A 387 21.52 21.72 -20.88
CA MET A 387 20.35 20.85 -21.01
C MET A 387 19.90 20.82 -22.47
N MET A 388 19.37 19.68 -22.93
CA MET A 388 18.73 19.62 -24.25
C MET A 388 17.47 20.49 -24.28
N ASP A 389 17.13 21.00 -25.47
CA ASP A 389 15.86 21.70 -25.68
C ASP A 389 14.69 20.71 -25.56
N VAL A 390 13.80 20.98 -24.59
CA VAL A 390 12.67 20.10 -24.26
C VAL A 390 11.74 19.96 -25.47
N ALA A 391 11.46 21.06 -26.18
CA ALA A 391 10.55 21.04 -27.34
C ALA A 391 11.10 20.15 -28.48
N SER A 392 12.41 20.20 -28.71
CA SER A 392 13.08 19.32 -29.66
C SER A 392 12.97 17.84 -29.28
N VAL A 393 13.11 17.50 -27.99
CA VAL A 393 12.96 16.13 -27.51
C VAL A 393 11.52 15.64 -27.66
N LEU A 394 10.54 16.45 -27.24
CA LEU A 394 9.12 16.13 -27.40
C LEU A 394 8.78 15.83 -28.86
N LYS A 395 9.23 16.67 -29.78
CA LYS A 395 9.04 16.48 -31.22
C LYS A 395 9.76 15.23 -31.76
N CYS A 396 11.02 15.02 -31.38
CA CYS A 396 11.84 13.91 -31.90
C CYS A 396 11.27 12.55 -31.52
N LEU A 397 10.71 12.43 -30.32
CA LEU A 397 10.17 11.18 -29.78
C LEU A 397 8.64 11.12 -29.88
N ASN A 398 8.01 12.11 -30.52
CA ASN A 398 6.56 12.22 -30.63
C ASN A 398 5.85 12.13 -29.25
N ILE A 399 6.43 12.78 -28.24
CA ILE A 399 5.87 12.83 -26.89
C ILE A 399 4.85 13.99 -26.82
N PRO A 400 3.63 13.75 -26.30
CA PRO A 400 2.62 14.79 -26.12
C PRO A 400 3.12 16.00 -25.31
N GLN A 401 2.70 17.22 -25.68
CA GLN A 401 3.11 18.47 -25.03
C GLN A 401 2.80 18.49 -23.51
N GLN A 402 1.70 17.85 -23.11
CA GLN A 402 1.30 17.73 -21.70
C GLN A 402 2.32 16.98 -20.82
N LEU A 403 3.25 16.22 -21.42
CA LEU A 403 4.36 15.54 -20.72
C LEU A 403 5.66 16.36 -20.70
N GLN A 404 5.61 17.65 -21.04
CA GLN A 404 6.78 18.53 -21.04
C GLN A 404 7.50 18.57 -19.69
N LEU A 405 6.77 18.67 -18.57
CA LEU A 405 7.38 18.77 -17.23
C LEU A 405 8.13 17.49 -16.82
N PRO A 406 7.54 16.28 -16.93
CA PRO A 406 8.28 15.03 -16.72
C PRO A 406 9.52 14.89 -17.60
N VAL A 407 9.43 15.24 -18.89
CA VAL A 407 10.59 15.21 -19.80
C VAL A 407 11.66 16.21 -19.37
N GLN A 408 11.27 17.42 -18.96
CA GLN A 408 12.19 18.42 -18.46
C GLN A 408 12.91 17.95 -17.19
N LEU A 409 12.20 17.29 -16.27
CA LEU A 409 12.78 16.72 -15.05
C LEU A 409 13.83 15.64 -15.38
N LEU A 410 13.52 14.72 -16.29
CA LEU A 410 14.50 13.72 -16.74
C LEU A 410 15.71 14.37 -17.42
N LEU A 411 15.52 15.39 -18.24
CA LEU A 411 16.64 16.10 -18.86
C LEU A 411 17.50 16.84 -17.81
N TYR A 412 16.88 17.42 -16.77
CA TYR A 412 17.59 18.00 -15.64
C TYR A 412 18.42 16.95 -14.89
N PHE A 413 17.85 15.78 -14.60
CA PHE A 413 18.58 14.65 -14.03
C PHE A 413 19.74 14.21 -14.93
N GLY A 414 19.53 14.14 -16.26
CA GLY A 414 20.58 13.83 -17.23
C GLY A 414 21.77 14.79 -17.17
N VAL A 415 21.53 16.09 -16.98
CA VAL A 415 22.61 17.08 -16.79
C VAL A 415 23.44 16.74 -15.55
N GLN A 416 22.80 16.40 -14.43
CA GLN A 416 23.51 16.06 -13.19
C GLN A 416 24.20 14.68 -13.27
N PHE A 417 23.59 13.74 -13.98
CA PHE A 417 24.04 12.35 -14.11
C PHE A 417 25.29 12.19 -14.99
N TYR A 418 25.40 13.00 -16.04
CA TYR A 418 26.53 12.96 -16.98
C TYR A 418 27.54 14.10 -16.78
N ALA A 419 27.38 14.93 -15.73
CA ALA A 419 28.26 16.05 -15.44
C ALA A 419 29.72 15.61 -15.20
N GLU A 420 29.91 14.44 -14.59
CA GLU A 420 31.23 13.92 -14.21
C GLU A 420 31.39 12.45 -14.63
N PRO A 421 32.63 11.99 -14.91
CA PRO A 421 32.90 10.57 -15.11
C PRO A 421 32.50 9.75 -13.88
N ARG A 422 31.70 8.70 -14.07
CA ARG A 422 31.26 7.83 -12.98
C ARG A 422 32.31 6.77 -12.65
N GLN A 423 32.54 6.54 -11.36
CA GLN A 423 33.17 5.31 -10.90
C GLN A 423 32.14 4.15 -10.92
N GLU A 424 32.63 2.92 -11.04
CA GLU A 424 31.77 1.74 -11.08
C GLU A 424 30.90 1.64 -9.81
N GLY A 425 29.59 1.46 -10.00
CA GLY A 425 28.63 1.35 -8.90
C GLY A 425 28.32 2.65 -8.14
N GLN A 426 28.83 3.80 -8.60
CA GLN A 426 28.62 5.09 -7.94
C GLN A 426 27.89 6.10 -8.82
N PHE A 427 27.01 6.88 -8.18
CA PHE A 427 26.26 7.96 -8.80
C PHE A 427 26.86 9.33 -8.42
N PRO A 428 26.91 10.30 -9.35
CA PRO A 428 27.42 11.64 -9.06
C PRO A 428 26.64 12.31 -7.92
N PRO A 429 27.31 13.04 -7.00
CA PRO A 429 26.63 13.68 -5.87
C PRO A 429 25.51 14.64 -6.28
N ALA A 430 25.70 15.41 -7.35
CA ALA A 430 24.68 16.33 -7.86
C ALA A 430 23.43 15.60 -8.35
N TYR A 431 23.59 14.42 -8.95
CA TYR A 431 22.47 13.57 -9.36
C TYR A 431 21.77 12.95 -8.15
N LYS A 432 22.53 12.43 -7.17
CA LYS A 432 21.97 11.94 -5.90
C LYS A 432 21.09 13.00 -5.23
N LYS A 433 21.60 14.23 -5.15
CA LYS A 433 20.88 15.39 -4.61
C LYS A 433 19.60 15.71 -5.39
N ALA A 434 19.68 15.71 -6.72
CA ALA A 434 18.53 16.02 -7.57
C ALA A 434 17.37 15.03 -7.34
N VAL A 435 17.67 13.72 -7.34
CA VAL A 435 16.66 12.68 -7.08
C VAL A 435 16.12 12.77 -5.64
N LEU A 436 17.00 12.93 -4.64
CA LEU A 436 16.59 13.10 -3.25
C LEU A 436 15.63 14.28 -3.05
N ASN A 437 15.90 15.41 -3.70
CA ASN A 437 15.04 16.59 -3.60
C ASN A 437 13.64 16.35 -4.19
N THR A 438 13.53 15.55 -5.26
CA THR A 438 12.22 15.12 -5.79
C THR A 438 11.48 14.24 -4.78
N LEU A 439 12.14 13.24 -4.20
CA LEU A 439 11.52 12.39 -3.18
C LEU A 439 11.00 13.19 -1.99
N LEU A 440 11.80 14.14 -1.48
CA LEU A 440 11.41 15.02 -0.38
C LEU A 440 10.26 15.96 -0.77
N HIS A 441 10.24 16.45 -2.01
CA HIS A 441 9.17 17.30 -2.52
C HIS A 441 7.84 16.55 -2.58
N ASP A 442 7.88 15.28 -2.99
CA ASP A 442 6.71 14.41 -3.10
C ASP A 442 6.23 13.87 -1.74
N GLY A 443 6.93 14.21 -0.65
CA GLY A 443 6.55 13.85 0.72
C GLY A 443 7.07 12.50 1.19
N TYR A 444 7.97 11.86 0.42
CA TYR A 444 8.58 10.60 0.85
C TYR A 444 9.59 10.81 1.98
N THR A 445 9.62 9.85 2.89
CA THR A 445 10.74 9.66 3.81
C THR A 445 11.81 8.81 3.14
N PRO A 446 13.01 9.35 2.91
CA PRO A 446 14.06 8.63 2.22
C PRO A 446 14.79 7.66 3.17
N TYR A 447 15.00 6.46 2.67
CA TYR A 447 15.79 5.40 3.27
C TYR A 447 16.99 5.11 2.38
N SER A 448 18.07 4.65 3.01
CA SER A 448 19.25 4.13 2.34
C SER A 448 19.39 2.64 2.63
N ILE A 449 20.05 1.95 1.71
CA ILE A 449 20.42 0.54 1.83
C ILE A 449 21.93 0.29 1.68
N GLU A 450 22.76 1.35 1.74
CA GLU A 450 24.23 1.24 1.57
C GLU A 450 24.87 0.31 2.62
N SER A 451 24.28 0.18 3.81
CA SER A 451 24.73 -0.73 4.88
C SER A 451 24.25 -2.17 4.73
N GLY A 452 23.45 -2.47 3.69
CA GLY A 452 22.79 -3.77 3.49
C GLY A 452 21.50 -3.95 4.29
N LYS A 453 20.99 -2.89 4.93
CA LYS A 453 19.71 -2.85 5.65
C LYS A 453 18.93 -1.59 5.29
N PHE A 454 17.61 -1.62 5.41
CA PHE A 454 16.80 -0.42 5.24
C PHE A 454 17.00 0.52 6.43
N GLU A 455 17.72 1.62 6.20
CA GLU A 455 18.03 2.60 7.23
C GLU A 455 17.46 3.97 6.85
N ARG A 456 16.69 4.55 7.76
CA ARG A 456 16.17 5.91 7.55
C ARG A 456 17.34 6.87 7.43
N MET A 457 17.38 7.66 6.36
CA MET A 457 18.42 8.67 6.21
C MET A 457 18.31 9.72 7.32
N SER A 458 19.42 9.98 8.01
CA SER A 458 19.44 11.01 9.06
C SER A 458 19.28 12.40 8.45
N THR A 459 18.69 13.34 9.21
CA THR A 459 18.61 14.75 8.79
C THR A 459 20.00 15.33 8.49
N SER A 460 21.03 14.90 9.22
CA SER A 460 22.41 15.34 8.95
C SER A 460 22.93 14.87 7.59
N TYR A 461 22.62 13.64 7.19
CA TYR A 461 23.02 13.08 5.89
C TYR A 461 22.23 13.73 4.74
N ILE A 462 20.92 13.95 4.93
CA ILE A 462 20.08 14.70 3.98
C ILE A 462 20.65 16.11 3.77
N ASN A 463 20.92 16.84 4.86
CA ASN A 463 21.48 18.19 4.78
C ASN A 463 22.87 18.18 4.09
N GLN A 464 23.71 17.20 4.39
CA GLN A 464 25.01 17.06 3.73
C GLN A 464 24.85 16.91 2.22
N LEU A 465 23.97 16.02 1.75
CA LEU A 465 23.68 15.85 0.33
C LEU A 465 23.08 17.12 -0.31
N GLN A 466 22.30 17.89 0.44
CA GLN A 466 21.73 19.15 -0.04
C GLN A 466 22.74 20.30 -0.13
N THR A 467 23.89 20.21 0.56
CA THR A 467 24.96 21.23 0.51
C THR A 467 26.01 21.02 -0.58
N LEU A 468 26.06 19.82 -1.18
CA LEU A 468 26.87 19.51 -2.37
C LEU A 468 26.26 20.15 -3.62
#